data_AF-A0A1H4M4Z6-F1
#
_entry.id   AF-A0A1H4M4Z6-F1
#
_cell.length_a   1.000
_cell.length_b   1.000
_cell.length_c   1.000
_cell.angle_alpha   90.00
_cell.angle_beta   90.00
_cell.angle_gamma   90.00
#
_symmetry.space_group_name_H-M   'P 1'
#
loop_
_entity.id
_entity.type
_entity.pdbx_description
1 polymer ?
#
loop_
_entity_poly.entity_id
_entity_poly.type
_entity_poly.pdbx_seq_one_letter_code
_entity_poly.pdbx_strand_id
1 'polypeptide(L)'
;MSARWYYETVSPEGRWMPHLAETRPETVIHGGHLRLQPASGKGLGPRIRALSSIHPGLADRSVEELQAILSPDINGAAVNPPNPGAAA
;
A
#
# COMPACT_ATOMS: atom_id res chain seq x y z
N MET A 1 16.72 5.93 11.16
CA MET A 1 15.44 6.39 10.57
C MET A 1 14.65 5.15 10.18
N SER A 2 13.45 4.96 10.76
CA SER A 2 12.57 3.85 10.40
C SER A 2 11.97 4.09 9.02
N ALA A 3 11.97 3.07 8.15
CA ALA A 3 11.41 3.19 6.82
C ALA A 3 9.88 3.37 6.90
N ARG A 4 9.37 4.52 6.45
CA ARG A 4 7.92 4.77 6.34
C ARG A 4 7.35 4.04 5.12
N TRP A 5 6.14 3.54 5.23
CA TRP A 5 5.39 2.87 4.16
C TRP A 5 4.20 3.73 3.75
N TYR A 6 3.96 3.78 2.44
CA TYR A 6 2.76 4.37 1.84
C TYR A 6 1.85 3.25 1.35
N TYR A 7 0.55 3.36 1.64
CA TYR A 7 -0.45 2.45 1.09
C TYR A 7 -1.80 3.15 0.92
N GLU A 8 -2.64 2.58 0.08
CA GLU A 8 -3.98 3.12 -0.16
C GLU A 8 -5.04 2.07 0.07
N THR A 9 -6.11 2.44 0.80
CA THR A 9 -7.25 1.55 1.04
C THR A 9 -8.54 2.09 0.45
N VAL A 10 -9.48 1.20 0.15
CA VAL A 10 -10.82 1.60 -0.30
C VAL A 10 -11.71 1.91 0.92
N SER A 11 -12.34 3.08 0.92
CA SER A 11 -13.35 3.48 1.90
C SER A 11 -14.67 2.74 1.67
N PRO A 12 -15.60 2.74 2.64
CA PRO A 12 -16.96 2.21 2.45
C PRO A 12 -17.70 2.84 1.26
N GLU A 13 -17.42 4.11 0.94
CA GLU A 13 -17.98 4.87 -0.17
C GLU A 13 -17.27 4.60 -1.51
N GLY A 14 -16.30 3.68 -1.55
CA GLY A 14 -15.57 3.31 -2.75
C GLY A 14 -14.45 4.28 -3.14
N ARG A 15 -14.06 5.21 -2.26
CA ARG A 15 -12.96 6.15 -2.51
C ARG A 15 -11.64 5.57 -2.03
N TRP A 16 -10.57 5.80 -2.79
CA TRP A 16 -9.24 5.39 -2.37
C TRP A 16 -8.61 6.43 -1.46
N MET A 17 -8.21 6.00 -0.27
CA MET A 17 -7.66 6.85 0.78
C MET A 17 -6.18 6.52 1.02
N PRO A 18 -5.29 7.52 1.02
CA PRO A 18 -3.87 7.32 1.30
C PRO A 18 -3.60 7.19 2.80
N HIS A 19 -2.60 6.39 3.13
CA HIS A 19 -2.17 6.12 4.49
C HIS A 19 -0.66 5.97 4.59
N LEU A 20 -0.14 6.30 5.77
CA LEU A 20 1.26 6.10 6.14
C LEU A 20 1.35 5.11 7.30
N ALA A 21 2.38 4.28 7.29
CA ALA A 21 2.72 3.38 8.39
C ALA A 21 4.23 3.40 8.68
N GLU A 22 4.62 3.18 9.93
CA GLU A 22 6.03 3.09 10.32
C GLU A 22 6.68 1.76 9.92
N THR A 23 5.87 0.74 9.70
CA THR A 23 6.28 -0.60 9.28
C THR A 23 5.41 -1.06 8.13
N ARG A 24 5.85 -2.09 7.40
CA ARG A 24 5.07 -2.67 6.30
C ARG A 24 3.76 -3.21 6.86
N PRO A 25 2.58 -2.73 6.42
CA PRO A 25 1.32 -3.31 6.85
C PRO A 25 1.22 -4.77 6.39
N GLU A 26 0.67 -5.61 7.26
CA GLU A 26 0.38 -6.99 6.91
C GLU A 26 -0.76 -7.05 5.90
N THR A 27 -0.61 -7.91 4.89
CA THR A 27 -1.55 -8.01 3.78
C THR A 27 -1.77 -9.45 3.36
N VAL A 28 -2.95 -9.72 2.81
CA VAL A 28 -3.31 -11.03 2.23
C VAL A 28 -3.93 -10.85 0.86
N ILE A 29 -3.83 -11.88 0.03
CA ILE A 29 -4.54 -11.94 -1.25
C ILE A 29 -5.87 -12.65 -1.01
N HIS A 30 -6.99 -12.00 -1.33
CA HIS A 30 -8.33 -12.59 -1.23
C HIS A 30 -9.24 -12.05 -2.33
N GLY A 31 -9.91 -12.94 -3.06
CA GLY A 31 -10.80 -12.57 -4.17
C GLY A 31 -10.10 -11.78 -5.28
N GLY A 32 -8.84 -12.10 -5.59
CA GLY A 32 -8.05 -11.42 -6.62
C GLY A 32 -7.53 -10.03 -6.22
N HIS A 33 -7.71 -9.61 -4.97
CA HIS A 33 -7.27 -8.31 -4.47
C HIS A 33 -6.31 -8.45 -3.29
N LEU A 34 -5.34 -7.54 -3.21
CA LEU A 34 -4.57 -7.34 -1.98
C LEU A 34 -5.48 -6.67 -0.94
N ARG A 35 -5.44 -7.14 0.30
CA ARG A 35 -6.25 -6.61 1.41
C ARG A 35 -5.40 -6.47 2.67
N LEU A 36 -5.74 -5.50 3.53
CA LEU A 36 -5.13 -5.40 4.85
C LEU A 36 -5.51 -6.61 5.70
N GLN A 37 -4.52 -7.19 6.38
CA GLN A 37 -4.74 -8.15 7.45
C GLN A 37 -4.90 -7.38 8.77
N PRO A 38 -6.07 -7.41 9.43
CA PRO A 38 -6.23 -6.78 10.73
C PRO A 38 -5.32 -7.44 11.77
N ALA A 39 -4.73 -6.64 12.67
CA ALA A 39 -3.86 -7.15 13.75
C ALA A 39 -4.58 -8.14 14.69
N SER A 40 -5.92 -8.10 14.75
CA SER A 40 -6.72 -9.07 15.50
C SER A 40 -6.74 -10.47 14.88
N GLY A 41 -6.26 -10.63 13.64
CA GLY A 41 -6.36 -11.86 12.87
C GLY A 41 -7.79 -12.23 12.45
N LYS A 42 -8.80 -11.42 12.82
CA LYS A 42 -10.21 -11.71 12.56
C LYS A 42 -10.75 -10.87 11.41
N GLY A 43 -11.26 -11.54 10.39
CA GLY A 43 -11.85 -10.91 9.21
C GLY A 43 -10.82 -10.39 8.20
N LEU A 44 -11.32 -9.76 7.15
CA LEU A 44 -10.51 -9.16 6.09
C LEU A 44 -10.66 -7.65 6.13
N GLY A 45 -9.55 -6.93 6.15
CA GLY A 45 -9.53 -5.47 6.06
C GLY A 45 -9.93 -4.97 4.65
N PRO A 46 -9.86 -3.65 4.42
CA PRO A 46 -10.17 -3.07 3.11
C PRO A 46 -9.19 -3.54 2.03
N ARG A 47 -9.60 -3.41 0.77
CA ARG A 47 -8.71 -3.64 -0.39
C ARG A 47 -7.60 -2.60 -0.42
N ILE A 48 -6.47 -2.99 -0.98
CA ILE A 48 -5.29 -2.16 -1.19
C ILE A 48 -5.00 -2.08 -2.67
N ARG A 49 -4.68 -0.86 -3.17
CA ARG A 49 -4.21 -0.66 -4.54
C ARG A 49 -2.76 -0.18 -4.65
N ALA A 50 -2.18 0.33 -3.57
CA ALA A 50 -0.81 0.79 -3.50
C ALA A 50 -0.16 0.26 -2.21
N LEU A 51 1.06 -0.24 -2.29
CA LEU A 51 1.87 -0.61 -1.12
C LEU A 51 3.35 -0.45 -1.47
N SER A 52 4.00 0.56 -0.91
CA SER A 52 5.38 0.89 -1.25
C SER A 52 6.15 1.43 -0.06
N SER A 53 7.42 1.06 0.04
CA SER A 53 8.34 1.70 0.98
C SER A 53 8.65 3.11 0.48
N ILE A 54 8.58 4.10 1.36
CA ILE A 54 8.92 5.49 1.04
C ILE A 54 10.43 5.61 0.97
N HIS A 55 10.93 5.99 -0.21
CA HIS A 55 12.34 6.28 -0.39
C HIS A 55 12.77 7.45 0.53
N PRO A 56 13.97 7.44 1.14
CA PRO A 56 14.41 8.52 2.03
C PRO A 56 14.30 9.93 1.42
N GLY A 57 14.56 10.07 0.11
CA GLY A 57 14.40 11.35 -0.61
C GLY A 57 12.95 11.83 -0.77
N LEU A 58 11.96 11.03 -0.38
CA LEU A 58 10.54 11.36 -0.33
C LEU A 58 10.00 11.44 1.11
N ALA A 59 10.86 11.26 2.13
CA ALA A 59 10.41 11.10 3.52
C ALA A 59 9.71 12.34 4.10
N ASP A 60 10.05 13.53 3.59
CA ASP A 60 9.52 14.82 4.03
C ASP A 60 8.37 15.34 3.15
N ARG A 61 7.95 14.54 2.15
CA ARG A 61 6.85 14.90 1.24
C ARG A 61 5.50 14.83 1.95
N SER A 62 4.56 15.66 1.54
CA SER A 62 3.19 15.61 2.03
C SER A 62 2.49 14.33 1.55
N VAL A 63 1.38 13.98 2.19
CA VAL A 63 0.57 12.82 1.76
C VAL A 63 0.04 13.01 0.34
N GLU A 64 -0.35 14.23 -0.03
CA GLU A 64 -0.82 14.58 -1.38
C GLU A 64 0.31 14.44 -2.42
N GLU A 65 1.53 14.89 -2.10
CA GLU A 65 2.69 14.71 -2.97
C GLU A 65 3.05 13.23 -3.13
N LEU A 66 3.06 12.47 -2.03
CA LEU A 66 3.29 11.02 -2.06
C LEU A 66 2.21 10.31 -2.88
N GLN A 67 0.95 10.71 -2.74
CA GLN A 67 -0.14 10.18 -3.54
C GLN A 67 0.07 10.46 -5.02
N ALA A 68 0.45 11.68 -5.41
CA ALA A 68 0.75 12.01 -6.80
C ALA A 68 1.92 11.20 -7.40
N ILE A 69 2.88 10.77 -6.57
CA ILE A 69 4.08 10.04 -7.00
C ILE A 69 3.89 8.52 -6.97
N LEU A 70 3.18 8.01 -5.97
CA LEU A 70 3.13 6.59 -5.62
C LEU A 70 1.77 5.94 -5.88
N SER A 71 0.71 6.72 -6.12
CA SER A 71 -0.58 6.13 -6.52
C SER A 71 -0.45 5.41 -7.86
N PRO A 72 -1.01 4.20 -7.99
CA PRO A 72 -1.24 3.62 -9.31
C PRO A 72 -2.12 4.53 -10.16
N ASP A 73 -1.88 4.54 -11.46
CA ASP A 73 -2.74 5.22 -12.43
C ASP A 73 -4.17 4.62 -12.44
N ILE A 74 -5.11 5.30 -13.11
CA ILE A 74 -6.52 4.86 -13.24
C ILE A 74 -6.65 3.46 -13.87
N ASN A 75 -5.62 2.99 -14.59
CA ASN A 75 -5.55 1.66 -15.18
C ASN A 75 -5.07 0.57 -14.21
N GLY A 76 -4.70 0.93 -12.97
CA GLY A 76 -4.45 -0.02 -11.89
C GLY A 76 -3.04 -0.61 -11.85
N ALA A 77 -2.01 0.10 -12.31
CA ALA A 77 -0.65 -0.39 -12.17
C ALA A 77 -0.03 -0.01 -10.81
N ALA A 78 -0.28 -0.81 -9.77
CA ALA A 78 0.70 -1.02 -8.69
C ALA A 78 0.46 -2.34 -7.94
N VAL A 79 1.06 -3.42 -8.44
CA VAL A 79 1.47 -4.54 -7.59
C VAL A 79 2.80 -5.09 -8.11
N ASN A 80 3.91 -4.79 -7.43
CA ASN A 80 5.02 -5.73 -7.37
C ASN A 80 5.70 -5.58 -6.00
N PRO A 81 5.41 -6.44 -5.02
CA PRO A 81 6.41 -6.71 -4.00
C PRO A 81 7.65 -7.31 -4.70
N PRO A 82 8.89 -6.89 -4.38
CA PRO A 82 10.06 -7.57 -4.89
C PRO A 82 9.96 -9.03 -4.46
N ASN A 83 9.92 -9.94 -5.42
CA ASN A 83 10.09 -11.35 -5.17
C ASN A 83 11.58 -11.53 -4.80
N PRO A 84 11.96 -11.98 -3.59
CA PRO A 84 13.37 -12.21 -3.26
C PRO A 84 14.00 -13.39 -4.02
N GLY A 85 13.33 -13.95 -5.03
CA GLY A 85 13.76 -15.15 -5.74
C GLY A 85 13.35 -15.25 -7.21
N ALA A 86 12.95 -14.16 -7.87
CA ALA A 86 12.74 -14.21 -9.33
C ALA A 86 14.08 -14.08 -10.07
N ALA A 87 14.83 -15.19 -10.13
CA ALA A 87 15.83 -15.39 -11.17
C ALA A 87 15.12 -15.67 -12.51
N ALA A 88 15.74 -15.19 -13.59
CA ALA A 88 15.27 -15.19 -14.97
C ALA A 88 14.96 -16.57 -15.56
#